data_AF-A0A7X5IMR3-F1
#
_entry.id   AF-A0A7X5IMR3-F1
#
_cell.length_a   1.000
_cell.length_b   1.000
_cell.length_c   1.000
_cell.angle_alpha   90.00
_cell.angle_beta   90.00
_cell.angle_gamma   90.00
#
_symmetry.space_group_name_H-M   'P 1'
#
loop_
_entity.id
_entity.type
_entity.pdbx_description
1 polymer ?
#
loop_
_entity_poly.entity_id
_entity_poly.type
_entity_poly.pdbx_seq_one_letter_code
_entity_poly.pdbx_strand_id
1 'polypeptide(L)' 'MDKFTVEEINLMCVFEGQDRSGMIADIKNTIPHIQDSDMVELSKQVLEKLEAMSDEEFAEVALEAAE' A
#
# COMPACT_ATOMS: atom_id res chain seq x y z
N MET A 1 13.48 -3.15 10.77
CA MET A 1 13.03 -3.91 9.61
C MET A 1 11.83 -3.16 9.11
N ASP A 2 11.97 -2.49 7.98
CA ASP A 2 10.88 -1.73 7.38
C ASP A 2 9.70 -2.68 7.09
N LYS A 3 8.48 -2.28 7.48
CA LYS A 3 7.27 -3.11 7.31
C LYS A 3 6.92 -3.30 5.84
N PHE A 4 7.40 -2.39 4.99
CA PHE A 4 7.19 -2.37 3.55
C PHE A 4 8.54 -2.27 2.81
N THR A 5 8.58 -2.80 1.59
CA THR A 5 9.69 -2.61 0.65
C THR A 5 9.59 -1.25 -0.03
N VAL A 6 10.65 -0.83 -0.71
CA VAL A 6 10.65 0.42 -1.49
C VAL A 6 9.56 0.43 -2.56
N GLU A 7 9.33 -0.70 -3.23
CA GLU A 7 8.27 -0.82 -4.26
C GLU A 7 6.87 -0.70 -3.66
N GLU A 8 6.67 -1.28 -2.48
CA GLU A 8 5.41 -1.19 -1.74
C GLU A 8 5.16 0.24 -1.24
N ILE A 9 6.17 0.91 -0.69
CA ILE A 9 6.08 2.32 -0.30
C ILE A 9 5.77 3.20 -1.50
N ASN A 10 6.45 3.00 -2.63
CA ASN A 10 6.20 3.75 -3.86
C ASN A 10 4.76 3.56 -4.36
N LEU A 11 4.21 2.34 -4.28
CA LEU A 11 2.80 2.10 -4.60
C LEU A 11 1.87 2.83 -3.61
N MET A 12 2.16 2.76 -2.32
CA MET A 12 1.35 3.40 -1.27
C MET A 12 1.36 4.94 -1.38
N CYS A 13 2.48 5.54 -1.78
CA CYS A 13 2.59 6.99 -2.03
C CYS A 13 1.61 7.49 -3.12
N VAL A 14 1.18 6.63 -4.05
CA VAL A 14 0.14 6.99 -5.04
C VAL A 14 -1.20 7.29 -4.36
N PHE A 15 -1.44 6.67 -3.20
CA PHE A 15 -2.66 6.80 -2.40
C PHE A 15 -2.44 7.63 -1.12
N GLU A 16 -1.38 8.44 -1.08
CA GLU A 16 -1.03 9.25 0.09
C GLU A 16 -2.14 10.25 0.47
N GLY A 17 -2.24 10.57 1.76
CA GLY A 17 -3.21 11.52 2.30
C GLY A 17 -4.51 10.88 2.80
N GLN A 18 -4.55 9.55 2.88
CA GLN A 18 -5.67 8.76 3.41
C GLN A 18 -5.26 8.00 4.67
N ASP A 19 -6.22 7.74 5.57
CA ASP A 19 -6.05 6.76 6.63
C ASP A 19 -5.95 5.33 6.06
N ARG A 20 -5.41 4.39 6.84
CA ARG A 20 -5.21 2.98 6.47
C ARG A 20 -6.43 2.37 5.76
N SER A 21 -7.62 2.60 6.29
CA SER A 21 -8.87 2.07 5.73
C SER A 21 -9.23 2.67 4.36
N GLY A 22 -8.93 3.95 4.14
CA GLY A 22 -9.11 4.61 2.85
C GLY A 22 -8.17 4.04 1.79
N MET A 23 -6.89 3.88 2.15
CA MET A 23 -5.89 3.27 1.28
C MET A 23 -6.24 1.84 0.90
N ILE A 24 -6.71 1.01 1.85
CA ILE A 24 -7.19 -0.36 1.58
C ILE A 24 -8.33 -0.35 0.54
N ALA A 25 -9.28 0.57 0.68
CA ALA A 25 -10.41 0.67 -0.24
C ALA A 25 -9.95 1.06 -1.66
N ASP A 26 -9.06 2.04 -1.77
CA ASP A 26 -8.58 2.52 -3.07
C ASP A 26 -7.67 1.52 -3.77
N ILE A 27 -6.83 0.79 -3.03
CA ILE A 27 -6.04 -0.32 -3.60
C ILE A 27 -6.98 -1.41 -4.13
N LYS A 28 -8.00 -1.81 -3.35
CA LYS A 28 -9.01 -2.80 -3.79
C LYS A 28 -9.76 -2.36 -5.05
N ASN A 29 -10.09 -1.08 -5.15
CA ASN A 29 -10.73 -0.50 -6.33
C ASN A 29 -9.79 -0.43 -7.54
N THR A 30 -8.48 -0.27 -7.32
CA THR A 30 -7.48 -0.13 -8.39
C THR A 30 -7.08 -1.46 -9.00
N ILE A 31 -6.94 -2.54 -8.21
CA ILE A 31 -6.56 -3.89 -8.69
C ILE A 31 -7.26 -4.34 -9.98
N PRO A 32 -8.61 -4.24 -10.15
CA PRO A 32 -9.27 -4.67 -11.39
C PRO A 32 -8.92 -3.85 -12.63
N HIS A 33 -8.30 -2.68 -12.46
CA HIS A 33 -7.85 -1.81 -13.54
C HIS A 33 -6.38 -2.03 -13.93
N ILE A 34 -5.62 -2.78 -13.14
CA ILE A 34 -4.21 -3.09 -13.42
C ILE A 34 -4.13 -4.25 -14.42
N GLN A 35 -3.42 -4.06 -15.53
CA GLN A 35 -3.19 -5.10 -16.55
C GLN A 35 -1.91 -5.90 -16.31
N ASP A 36 -0.96 -5.32 -15.57
CA ASP A 36 0.32 -5.91 -15.25
C ASP A 36 0.19 -6.86 -14.05
N SER A 37 0.54 -8.13 -14.24
CA SER A 37 0.39 -9.16 -13.20
C SER A 37 1.28 -8.92 -11.99
N ASP A 38 2.48 -8.35 -12.20
CA ASP A 38 3.43 -8.08 -11.13
C ASP A 38 2.92 -6.94 -10.25
N MET A 39 2.37 -5.89 -10.88
CA MET A 39 1.70 -4.79 -10.16
C MET A 39 0.44 -5.23 -9.41
N VAL A 40 -0.31 -6.21 -9.95
CA VAL A 40 -1.45 -6.82 -9.24
C VAL A 40 -0.97 -7.58 -8.01
N GLU A 41 0.13 -8.34 -8.11
CA GLU A 41 0.69 -9.08 -7.00
C GLU A 41 1.26 -8.13 -5.93
N LEU A 42 1.97 -7.09 -6.33
CA LEU A 42 2.46 -6.04 -5.42
C LEU A 42 1.29 -5.37 -4.67
N SER A 43 0.22 -5.00 -5.38
CA SER A 43 -0.97 -4.39 -4.77
C SER A 43 -1.64 -5.31 -3.75
N LYS A 44 -1.68 -6.62 -4.02
CA LYS A 44 -2.21 -7.62 -3.08
C LYS A 44 -1.33 -7.76 -1.84
N GLN A 45 0.00 -7.79 -2.00
CA GLN A 45 0.92 -7.87 -0.87
C GLN A 45 0.80 -6.64 0.06
N VAL A 46 0.72 -5.44 -0.52
CA VAL A 46 0.46 -4.21 0.25
C VAL A 46 -0.87 -4.31 0.98
N LEU A 47 -1.92 -4.77 0.29
CA LEU A 47 -3.24 -4.93 0.87
C LEU A 47 -3.25 -5.90 2.06
N GLU A 48 -2.62 -7.08 1.94
CA GLU A 48 -2.51 -8.06 3.01
C GLU A 48 -1.80 -7.48 4.24
N LYS A 49 -0.71 -6.73 4.04
CA LYS A 49 0.01 -6.06 5.13
C LYS A 49 -0.83 -4.99 5.81
N LEU A 50 -1.54 -4.17 5.02
CA LEU A 50 -2.44 -3.13 5.54
C LEU A 50 -3.62 -3.72 6.31
N GLU A 51 -4.19 -4.84 5.85
CA GLU A 51 -5.26 -5.54 6.56
C GLU A 51 -4.77 -6.22 7.84
N ALA A 52 -3.51 -6.66 7.87
CA ALA A 52 -2.90 -7.31 9.03
C ALA A 52 -2.43 -6.35 10.13
N MET A 53 -2.27 -5.05 9.84
CA MET A 53 -1.77 -4.06 10.80
C MET A 53 -2.87 -3.16 11.37
N SER A 54 -2.59 -2.61 12.55
CA SER A 54 -3.46 -1.63 13.21
C SER A 54 -3.29 -0.22 12.63
N ASP A 55 -4.24 0.67 12.88
CA ASP A 55 -4.12 2.08 12.50
C ASP A 55 -2.93 2.78 13.18
N GLU A 56 -2.61 2.39 14.42
CA GLU A 56 -1.41 2.87 15.15
C GLU A 56 -0.12 2.47 14.44
N GLU A 57 -0.05 1.23 13.98
CA GLU A 57 1.10 0.71 13.25
C GLU A 57 1.27 1.33 11.86
N PHE A 58 0.15 1.72 11.24
CA PHE A 58 0.13 2.42 9.96
C PHE A 58 0.59 3.88 10.12
N ALA A 59 0.24 4.55 11.23
CA ALA A 59 0.70 5.91 11.50
C ALA A 59 2.22 6.02 11.68
N GLU A 60 2.90 4.91 12.02
CA GLU A 60 4.36 4.83 12.09
C GLU A 60 5.02 4.58 10.72
N VAL A 61 4.25 4.30 9.67
CA VAL A 61 4.78 4.05 8.32
C VAL A 61 5.18 5.38 7.69
N ALA A 62 6.47 5.55 7.44
CA ALA A 62 6.97 6.65 6.64
C ALA A 62 6.74 6.37 5.15
N LEU A 63 5.80 7.10 4.53
CA LEU A 63 5.56 7.06 3.10
C LEU A 63 6.47 8.06 2.40
N GLU A 64 7.75 7.74 2.32
CA GLU A 64 8.71 8.52 1.51
C GLU A 64 9.02 7.73 0.24
N ALA A 65 8.62 8.27 -0.91
CA ALA A 65 8.97 7.69 -2.20
C ALA A 65 10.50 7.74 -2.38
N ALA A 66 11.10 6.61 -2.75
CA ALA A 66 12.51 6.57 -3.06
C ALA A 66 12.77 7.11 -4.48
N GLU A 67 13.72 8.04 -4.60
CA GLU A 67 14.26 8.54 -5.90
C GLU A 67 15.09 7.51 -6.65
#